data_AF-A0A378K9I1-F1
#
_entry.id   AF-A0A378K9I1-F1
#
_cell.length_a   1.000
_cell.length_b   1.000
_cell.length_c   1.000
_cell.angle_alpha   90.00
_cell.angle_beta   90.00
_cell.angle_gamma   90.00
#
_symmetry.space_group_name_H-M   'P 1'
#
loop_
_entity.id
_entity.type
_entity.pdbx_description
1 polymer ?
#
loop_
_entity_poly.entity_id
_entity_poly.type
_entity_poly.pdbx_seq_one_letter_code
_entity_poly.pdbx_strand_id
1 'polypeptide(L)'
;MPLSKSEKAKLLQEYANQQELVLPVNQVFWVENKERIIDFCVENDIYLYNIGTLKISTAIELLNDLIKHLEKQNIVLWENNLFRWKEVFNQKLAEVKNHLFIMHNNAYVSVADQFKKTKKLDQRTLLTVKDLFDLLDDSKFESQNLLRAKPFSLTELSLLEIQNLRQLIKSNPNKDLFLPVHHDGHWFYLLRSKGAWSLQDSQPFSTNKNLTPRQESM
;
A
#
# COMPACT_ATOMS: atom_id res chain seq x y z
N MET A 1 11.91 23.46 -22.77
CA MET A 1 13.14 22.77 -23.23
C MET A 1 12.73 21.55 -24.03
N PRO A 2 13.32 21.27 -25.20
CA PRO A 2 12.97 20.07 -25.97
C PRO A 2 13.40 18.82 -25.20
N LEU A 3 12.46 17.88 -25.01
CA LEU A 3 12.70 16.60 -24.33
C LEU A 3 13.72 15.76 -25.12
N SER A 4 14.58 15.01 -24.40
CA SER A 4 15.46 14.05 -25.05
C SER A 4 14.66 12.91 -25.70
N LYS A 5 15.24 12.26 -26.72
CA LYS A 5 14.60 11.10 -27.39
C LYS A 5 14.22 9.99 -26.41
N SER A 6 14.99 9.80 -25.33
CA SER A 6 14.73 8.79 -24.30
C SER A 6 13.53 9.17 -23.41
N GLU A 7 13.39 10.45 -23.09
CA GLU A 7 12.27 10.96 -22.29
C GLU A 7 10.96 10.92 -23.09
N LYS A 8 11.01 11.27 -24.39
CA LYS A 8 9.86 11.15 -25.29
C LYS A 8 9.38 9.69 -25.42
N ALA A 9 10.31 8.73 -25.50
CA ALA A 9 9.98 7.30 -25.56
C ALA A 9 9.34 6.79 -24.25
N LYS A 10 9.87 7.18 -23.07
CA LYS A 10 9.27 6.84 -21.77
C LYS A 10 7.88 7.43 -21.61
N LEU A 11 7.71 8.70 -21.97
CA LEU A 11 6.40 9.35 -21.94
C LEU A 11 5.41 8.63 -22.86
N LEU A 12 5.79 8.28 -24.09
CA LEU A 12 4.92 7.54 -25.01
C LEU A 12 4.43 6.20 -24.44
N GLN A 13 5.28 5.52 -23.66
CA GLN A 13 4.92 4.29 -22.95
C GLN A 13 3.92 4.57 -21.81
N GLU A 14 4.16 5.61 -21.01
CA GLU A 14 3.24 6.03 -19.94
C GLU A 14 1.88 6.50 -20.51
N TYR A 15 1.88 7.09 -21.70
CA TYR A 15 0.69 7.50 -22.45
C TYR A 15 -0.06 6.36 -23.14
N ALA A 16 0.52 5.16 -23.26
CA ALA A 16 -0.12 4.02 -23.92
C ALA A 16 -1.39 3.56 -23.18
N ASN A 17 -1.36 3.59 -21.85
CA ASN A 17 -2.48 3.15 -21.00
C ASN A 17 -3.67 4.13 -21.00
N GLN A 18 -3.52 5.32 -21.60
CA GLN A 18 -4.57 6.35 -21.58
C GLN A 18 -5.66 6.13 -22.63
N GLN A 19 -5.44 5.27 -23.62
CA GLN A 19 -6.44 4.95 -24.63
C GLN A 19 -7.72 4.37 -24.01
N GLU A 20 -7.60 3.65 -22.89
CA GLU A 20 -8.72 3.10 -22.12
C GLU A 20 -9.61 4.18 -21.49
N LEU A 21 -9.10 5.40 -21.34
CA LEU A 21 -9.80 6.55 -20.76
C LEU A 21 -10.51 7.41 -21.82
N VAL A 22 -10.28 7.13 -23.11
CA VAL A 22 -10.88 7.87 -24.23
C VAL A 22 -12.25 7.29 -24.56
N LEU A 23 -13.28 8.14 -24.64
CA LEU A 23 -14.62 7.68 -25.02
C LEU A 23 -14.62 7.13 -26.45
N PRO A 24 -15.45 6.11 -26.77
CA PRO A 24 -15.46 5.48 -28.09
C PRO A 24 -15.58 6.47 -29.26
N VAL A 25 -16.38 7.54 -29.08
CA VAL A 25 -16.60 8.59 -30.08
C VAL A 25 -15.33 9.38 -30.43
N ASN A 26 -14.35 9.42 -29.53
CA ASN A 26 -13.12 10.20 -29.66
C ASN A 26 -11.89 9.31 -29.95
N GLN A 27 -12.05 7.98 -30.00
CA GLN A 27 -10.92 7.05 -30.15
C GLN A 27 -10.21 7.20 -31.49
N VAL A 28 -10.95 7.40 -32.58
CA VAL A 28 -10.37 7.60 -33.92
C VAL A 28 -9.47 8.84 -33.92
N PHE A 29 -9.99 9.97 -33.46
CA PHE A 29 -9.24 11.21 -33.35
C PHE A 29 -8.00 11.07 -32.47
N TRP A 30 -8.14 10.40 -31.30
CA TRP A 30 -7.02 10.15 -30.40
C TRP A 30 -5.91 9.35 -31.06
N VAL A 31 -6.23 8.23 -31.73
CA VAL A 31 -5.23 7.39 -32.40
C VAL A 31 -4.50 8.18 -33.49
N GLU A 32 -5.22 8.96 -34.28
CA GLU A 32 -4.66 9.75 -35.39
C GLU A 32 -3.82 10.94 -34.91
N ASN A 33 -4.14 11.53 -33.75
CA ASN A 33 -3.52 12.77 -33.27
C ASN A 33 -2.70 12.60 -31.99
N LYS A 34 -2.51 11.36 -31.50
CA LYS A 34 -1.87 11.07 -30.20
C LYS A 34 -0.55 11.81 -30.01
N GLU A 35 0.34 11.74 -30.98
CA GLU A 35 1.66 12.39 -30.91
C GLU A 35 1.54 13.91 -30.82
N ARG A 36 0.63 14.50 -31.61
CA ARG A 36 0.35 15.94 -31.59
C ARG A 36 -0.24 16.39 -30.26
N ILE A 37 -1.13 15.59 -29.66
CA ILE A 37 -1.70 15.87 -28.34
C ILE A 37 -0.61 15.83 -27.26
N ILE A 38 0.28 14.83 -27.33
CA ILE A 38 1.41 14.71 -26.39
C ILE A 38 2.36 15.90 -26.53
N ASP A 39 2.76 16.24 -27.75
CA ASP A 39 3.66 17.36 -28.01
C ASP A 39 3.02 18.68 -27.54
N PHE A 40 1.72 18.88 -27.80
CA PHE A 40 0.96 20.02 -27.27
C PHE A 40 0.96 20.08 -25.74
N CYS A 41 0.73 18.95 -25.07
CA CYS A 41 0.77 18.88 -23.60
C CYS A 41 2.16 19.20 -23.06
N VAL A 42 3.23 18.69 -23.68
CA VAL A 42 4.61 18.97 -23.29
C VAL A 42 4.93 20.46 -23.44
N GLU A 43 4.57 21.07 -24.57
CA GLU A 43 4.82 22.50 -24.82
C GLU A 43 4.12 23.41 -23.81
N ASN A 44 3.01 22.97 -23.23
CA ASN A 44 2.22 23.72 -22.27
C ASN A 44 2.45 23.30 -20.81
N ASP A 45 3.51 22.54 -20.52
CA ASP A 45 3.82 21.99 -19.19
C ASP A 45 2.63 21.24 -18.57
N ILE A 46 1.96 20.41 -19.37
CA ILE A 46 0.87 19.53 -18.97
C ILE A 46 1.42 18.10 -18.93
N TYR A 47 1.65 17.61 -17.73
CA TYR A 47 2.08 16.23 -17.48
C TYR A 47 0.88 15.29 -17.52
N LEU A 48 0.30 15.11 -18.71
CA LEU A 48 -0.94 14.38 -18.92
C LEU A 48 -0.86 12.91 -18.46
N TYR A 49 0.34 12.29 -18.39
CA TYR A 49 0.52 10.94 -17.83
C TYR A 49 -0.02 10.80 -16.40
N ASN A 50 -0.02 11.89 -15.62
CA ASN A 50 -0.56 11.90 -14.25
C ASN A 50 -2.08 11.73 -14.19
N ILE A 51 -2.79 11.83 -15.32
CA ILE A 51 -4.25 11.64 -15.36
C ILE A 51 -4.68 10.26 -14.87
N GLY A 52 -3.82 9.24 -14.99
CA GLY A 52 -4.07 7.89 -14.47
C GLY A 52 -4.10 7.81 -12.94
N THR A 53 -3.63 8.84 -12.23
CA THR A 53 -3.74 8.92 -10.75
C THR A 53 -5.10 9.44 -10.29
N LEU A 54 -5.90 9.99 -11.19
CA LEU A 54 -7.23 10.52 -10.88
C LEU A 54 -8.26 9.39 -10.85
N LYS A 55 -9.42 9.66 -10.23
CA LYS A 55 -10.59 8.78 -10.34
C LYS A 55 -10.95 8.60 -11.81
N ILE A 56 -11.29 7.38 -12.22
CA ILE A 56 -11.59 7.01 -13.62
C ILE A 56 -12.58 7.98 -14.26
N SER A 57 -13.68 8.33 -13.57
CA SER A 57 -14.68 9.28 -14.10
C SER A 57 -14.08 10.66 -14.40
N THR A 58 -13.31 11.22 -13.47
CA THR A 58 -12.64 12.51 -13.64
C THR A 58 -11.56 12.47 -14.71
N ALA A 59 -10.82 11.35 -14.80
CA ALA A 59 -9.83 11.13 -15.84
C ALA A 59 -10.46 11.10 -17.24
N ILE A 60 -11.58 10.37 -17.40
CA ILE A 60 -12.36 10.33 -18.63
C ILE A 60 -12.88 11.73 -18.97
N GLU A 61 -13.50 12.44 -18.03
CA GLU A 61 -14.02 13.79 -18.26
C GLU A 61 -12.93 14.74 -18.77
N LEU A 62 -11.80 14.84 -18.05
CA LEU A 62 -10.72 15.75 -18.39
C LEU A 62 -10.03 15.41 -19.72
N LEU A 63 -9.81 14.11 -19.99
CA LEU A 63 -9.17 13.67 -21.24
C LEU A 63 -10.07 13.95 -22.45
N ASN A 64 -11.36 13.68 -22.33
CA ASN A 64 -12.29 13.90 -23.44
C ASN A 64 -12.60 15.39 -23.65
N ASP A 65 -12.56 16.20 -22.61
CA ASP A 65 -12.63 17.66 -22.73
C ASP A 65 -11.42 18.19 -23.51
N LEU A 66 -10.20 17.76 -23.15
CA LEU A 66 -8.98 18.09 -23.88
C LEU A 66 -9.07 17.70 -25.37
N ILE A 67 -9.52 16.48 -25.67
CA ILE A 67 -9.66 15.99 -27.05
C ILE A 67 -10.66 16.83 -27.84
N LYS A 68 -11.86 17.07 -27.31
CA LYS A 68 -12.91 17.86 -27.99
C LYS A 68 -12.42 19.27 -28.33
N HIS A 69 -11.58 19.84 -27.48
CA HIS A 69 -11.04 21.17 -27.70
C HIS A 69 -9.95 21.20 -28.78
N LEU A 70 -9.10 20.18 -28.83
CA LEU A 70 -8.10 20.01 -29.89
C LEU A 70 -8.74 19.69 -31.26
N GLU A 71 -9.85 18.96 -31.27
CA GLU A 71 -10.61 18.62 -32.49
C GLU A 71 -11.22 19.86 -33.16
N LYS A 72 -11.73 20.81 -32.38
CA LYS A 72 -12.41 22.02 -32.89
C LYS A 72 -11.50 23.07 -33.54
N GLN A 73 -10.17 22.85 -33.54
CA GLN A 73 -9.14 23.68 -34.20
C GLN A 73 -9.19 25.21 -33.94
N ASN A 74 -9.86 25.66 -32.88
CA ASN A 74 -10.06 27.09 -32.63
C ASN A 74 -9.01 27.62 -31.64
N ILE A 75 -7.76 27.71 -32.11
CA ILE A 75 -6.55 27.92 -31.30
C ILE A 75 -6.61 29.21 -30.45
N VAL A 76 -7.22 30.30 -30.96
CA VAL A 76 -7.27 31.61 -30.27
C VAL A 76 -8.25 31.61 -29.08
N LEU A 77 -9.36 30.87 -29.18
CA LEU A 77 -10.30 30.68 -28.06
C LEU A 77 -9.79 29.70 -27.01
N TRP A 78 -8.74 28.95 -27.34
CA TRP A 78 -8.25 27.87 -26.51
C TRP A 78 -7.24 28.32 -25.46
N GLU A 79 -6.52 29.43 -25.63
CA GLU A 79 -5.54 29.87 -24.61
C GLU A 79 -6.17 30.09 -23.22
N ASN A 80 -7.31 30.77 -23.16
CA ASN A 80 -8.04 31.00 -21.90
C ASN A 80 -8.67 29.71 -21.35
N ASN A 81 -9.15 28.83 -22.21
CA ASN A 81 -9.78 27.58 -21.81
C ASN A 81 -8.74 26.52 -21.40
N LEU A 82 -7.55 26.54 -22.00
CA LEU A 82 -6.41 25.71 -21.65
C LEU A 82 -5.89 26.06 -20.27
N PHE A 83 -5.77 27.35 -19.96
CA PHE A 83 -5.40 27.80 -18.62
C PHE A 83 -6.37 27.25 -17.58
N ARG A 84 -7.69 27.40 -17.82
CA ARG A 84 -8.73 26.89 -16.94
C ARG A 84 -8.70 25.36 -16.82
N TRP A 85 -8.54 24.66 -17.94
CA TRP A 85 -8.43 23.20 -17.95
C TRP A 85 -7.21 22.75 -17.13
N LYS A 86 -6.06 23.40 -17.31
CA LYS A 86 -4.82 23.12 -16.57
C LYS A 86 -4.97 23.38 -15.08
N GLU A 87 -5.65 24.46 -14.68
CA GLU A 87 -5.98 24.72 -13.28
C GLU A 87 -6.83 23.60 -12.68
N VAL A 88 -7.90 23.18 -13.36
CA VAL A 88 -8.76 22.09 -12.89
C VAL A 88 -7.97 20.79 -12.79
N PHE A 89 -7.18 20.44 -13.80
CA PHE A 89 -6.33 19.24 -13.79
C PHE A 89 -5.36 19.25 -12.61
N ASN A 90 -4.63 20.35 -12.40
CA ASN A 90 -3.69 20.49 -11.30
C ASN A 90 -4.37 20.49 -9.93
N GLN A 91 -5.54 21.10 -9.80
CA GLN A 91 -6.35 21.04 -8.59
C GLN A 91 -6.73 19.59 -8.27
N LYS A 92 -7.18 18.81 -9.25
CA LYS A 92 -7.52 17.39 -9.05
C LYS A 92 -6.31 16.55 -8.66
N LEU A 93 -5.14 16.81 -9.25
CA LEU A 93 -3.90 16.16 -8.82
C LEU A 93 -3.52 16.53 -7.38
N ALA A 94 -3.69 17.80 -6.99
CA ALA A 94 -3.43 18.26 -5.63
C ALA A 94 -4.40 17.64 -4.62
N GLU A 95 -5.69 17.52 -4.97
CA GLU A 95 -6.71 16.84 -4.16
C GLU A 95 -6.33 15.37 -3.90
N VAL A 96 -5.91 14.63 -4.93
CA VAL A 96 -5.47 13.23 -4.79
C VAL A 96 -4.22 13.12 -3.90
N LYS A 97 -3.22 13.98 -4.12
CA LYS A 97 -2.01 14.00 -3.28
C LYS A 97 -2.34 14.29 -1.82
N ASN A 98 -3.20 15.27 -1.56
CA ASN A 98 -3.63 15.60 -0.21
C ASN A 98 -4.42 14.45 0.42
N HIS A 99 -5.31 13.80 -0.35
CA HIS A 99 -6.04 12.64 0.14
C HIS A 99 -5.12 11.48 0.53
N LEU A 100 -4.13 11.15 -0.31
CA LEU A 100 -3.12 10.14 -0.02
C LEU A 100 -2.29 10.50 1.23
N PHE A 101 -1.90 11.77 1.36
CA PHE A 101 -1.21 12.27 2.54
C PHE A 101 -2.05 12.11 3.81
N ILE A 102 -3.33 12.49 3.75
CA ILE A 102 -4.28 12.33 4.87
C ILE A 102 -4.47 10.85 5.20
N MET A 103 -4.66 9.98 4.20
CA MET A 103 -4.78 8.54 4.39
C MET A 103 -3.54 7.96 5.07
N HIS A 104 -2.34 8.34 4.61
CA HIS A 104 -1.09 7.87 5.19
C HIS A 104 -0.92 8.34 6.65
N ASN A 105 -1.26 9.59 6.96
CA ASN A 105 -1.16 10.12 8.32
C ASN A 105 -2.19 9.50 9.27
N ASN A 106 -3.38 9.20 8.76
CA ASN A 106 -4.46 8.58 9.53
C ASN A 106 -4.33 7.06 9.59
N ALA A 107 -3.49 6.45 8.77
CA ALA A 107 -3.19 5.02 8.86
C ALA A 107 -2.49 4.73 10.19
N TYR A 108 -2.94 3.67 10.86
CA TYR A 108 -2.28 3.14 12.02
C TYR A 108 -1.25 2.10 11.57
N VAL A 109 0.01 2.36 11.85
CA VAL A 109 1.11 1.48 11.42
C VAL A 109 1.24 0.26 12.34
N SER A 110 0.77 0.40 13.58
CA SER A 110 0.88 -0.62 14.62
C SER A 110 -0.20 -0.41 15.69
N VAL A 111 -0.40 -1.42 16.54
CA VAL A 111 -1.31 -1.31 17.70
C VAL A 111 -0.84 -0.19 18.64
N ALA A 112 0.47 -0.09 18.88
CA ALA A 112 1.04 0.98 19.69
C ALA A 112 0.86 2.37 19.05
N ASP A 113 1.01 2.50 17.73
CA ASP A 113 0.76 3.77 17.01
C ASP A 113 -0.70 4.20 17.14
N GLN A 114 -1.64 3.27 16.94
CA GLN A 114 -3.07 3.54 17.12
C GLN A 114 -3.38 4.01 18.54
N PHE A 115 -2.87 3.29 19.54
CA PHE A 115 -3.12 3.62 20.94
C PHE A 115 -2.53 4.98 21.29
N LYS A 116 -1.34 5.31 20.79
CA LYS A 116 -0.72 6.63 21.01
C LYS A 116 -1.57 7.76 20.43
N LYS A 117 -2.06 7.58 19.20
CA LYS A 117 -2.86 8.58 18.47
C LYS A 117 -4.29 8.74 19.03
N THR A 118 -4.94 7.64 19.42
CA THR A 118 -6.40 7.64 19.68
C THR A 118 -6.79 7.25 21.10
N LYS A 119 -5.87 6.69 21.90
CA LYS A 119 -6.15 6.06 23.21
C LYS A 119 -7.16 4.90 23.14
N LYS A 120 -7.44 4.38 21.96
CA LYS A 120 -8.32 3.24 21.70
C LYS A 120 -7.62 2.25 20.79
N LEU A 121 -8.08 0.99 20.82
CA LEU A 121 -7.62 -0.07 19.94
C LEU A 121 -8.78 -0.57 19.10
N ASP A 122 -8.52 -0.77 17.81
CA ASP A 122 -9.44 -1.43 16.89
C ASP A 122 -8.93 -2.85 16.63
N GLN A 123 -9.83 -3.83 16.59
CA GLN A 123 -9.51 -5.23 16.30
C GLN A 123 -8.90 -5.43 14.90
N ARG A 124 -9.09 -4.47 13.99
CA ARG A 124 -8.55 -4.48 12.63
C ARG A 124 -7.09 -4.02 12.54
N THR A 125 -6.55 -3.42 13.60
CA THR A 125 -5.16 -2.96 13.59
C THR A 125 -4.22 -4.14 13.81
N LEU A 126 -3.29 -4.33 12.88
CA LEU A 126 -2.33 -5.44 12.93
C LEU A 126 -1.31 -5.24 14.06
N LEU A 127 -1.13 -6.30 14.85
CA LEU A 127 -0.05 -6.38 15.83
C LEU A 127 1.28 -6.59 15.09
N THR A 128 2.23 -5.68 15.27
CA THR A 128 3.57 -5.80 14.68
C THR A 128 4.50 -6.61 15.58
N VAL A 129 5.61 -7.10 15.02
CA VAL A 129 6.67 -7.77 15.79
C VAL A 129 7.18 -6.89 16.92
N LYS A 130 7.31 -5.58 16.66
CA LYS A 130 7.73 -4.61 17.68
C LYS A 130 6.68 -4.44 18.77
N ASP A 131 5.40 -4.34 18.42
CA ASP A 131 4.34 -4.25 19.44
C ASP A 131 4.36 -5.46 20.37
N LEU A 132 4.53 -6.67 19.83
CA LEU A 132 4.60 -7.88 20.65
C LEU A 132 5.91 -7.97 21.44
N PHE A 133 7.03 -7.53 20.87
CA PHE A 133 8.29 -7.43 21.59
C PHE A 133 8.16 -6.49 22.80
N ASP A 134 7.66 -5.28 22.58
CA ASP A 134 7.46 -4.26 23.62
C ASP A 134 6.49 -4.77 24.71
N LEU A 135 5.45 -5.52 24.33
CA LEU A 135 4.52 -6.15 25.27
C LEU A 135 5.20 -7.21 26.13
N LEU A 136 6.05 -8.06 25.54
CA LEU A 136 6.72 -9.15 26.24
C LEU A 136 7.91 -8.67 27.08
N ASP A 137 8.53 -7.54 26.73
CA ASP A 137 9.64 -6.97 27.49
C ASP A 137 9.17 -6.19 28.74
N ASP A 138 7.87 -5.92 28.88
CA ASP A 138 7.32 -5.31 30.10
C ASP A 138 7.48 -6.26 31.30
N SER A 139 8.09 -5.73 32.36
CA SER A 139 8.31 -6.42 33.65
C SER A 139 7.04 -7.03 34.25
N LYS A 140 5.85 -6.50 33.95
CA LYS A 140 4.57 -7.05 34.41
C LYS A 140 4.23 -8.41 33.82
N PHE A 141 4.83 -8.74 32.67
CA PHE A 141 4.69 -10.05 32.05
C PHE A 141 5.81 -11.02 32.49
N GLU A 142 6.77 -10.58 33.30
CA GLU A 142 7.79 -11.48 33.88
C GLU A 142 7.18 -12.46 34.87
N SER A 143 7.55 -13.72 34.73
CA SER A 143 7.18 -14.78 35.66
C SER A 143 8.39 -15.67 35.91
N GLN A 144 8.65 -15.97 37.19
CA GLN A 144 9.80 -16.80 37.58
C GLN A 144 9.74 -18.22 36.98
N ASN A 145 8.52 -18.69 36.72
CA ASN A 145 8.22 -20.04 36.26
C ASN A 145 8.03 -20.15 34.74
N LEU A 146 7.92 -19.02 34.04
CA LEU A 146 7.70 -18.96 32.60
C LEU A 146 8.88 -18.28 31.90
N LEU A 147 9.57 -19.03 31.05
CA LEU A 147 10.53 -18.47 30.11
C LEU A 147 9.83 -18.07 28.83
N ARG A 148 10.32 -17.00 28.21
CA ARG A 148 9.69 -16.37 27.06
C ARG A 148 10.76 -16.18 25.98
N ALA A 149 10.46 -16.62 24.77
CA ALA A 149 11.31 -16.29 23.62
C ALA A 149 10.91 -14.92 23.05
N LYS A 150 11.85 -14.30 22.35
CA LYS A 150 11.50 -13.18 21.46
C LYS A 150 10.57 -13.68 20.36
N PRO A 151 9.63 -12.84 19.87
CA PRO A 151 8.83 -13.16 18.69
C PRO A 151 9.71 -13.54 17.50
N PHE A 152 9.31 -14.58 16.76
CA PHE A 152 10.04 -15.04 15.59
C PHE A 152 9.11 -15.47 14.45
N SER A 153 9.62 -15.38 13.22
CA SER A 153 8.92 -15.81 12.00
C SER A 153 8.99 -17.32 11.83
N LEU A 154 7.88 -17.99 11.54
CA LEU A 154 7.91 -19.43 11.26
C LEU A 154 8.80 -19.79 10.05
N THR A 155 8.82 -18.92 9.04
CA THR A 155 9.44 -19.17 7.73
C THR A 155 10.75 -18.44 7.52
N GLU A 156 11.02 -17.37 8.27
CA GLU A 156 12.16 -16.46 8.01
C GLU A 156 13.21 -16.46 9.13
N LEU A 157 13.26 -17.52 9.94
CA LEU A 157 14.27 -17.69 10.99
C LEU A 157 15.69 -17.81 10.41
N SER A 158 16.61 -16.99 10.91
CA SER A 158 18.04 -17.16 10.68
C SER A 158 18.60 -18.38 11.42
N LEU A 159 19.75 -18.90 10.95
CA LEU A 159 20.45 -20.02 11.61
C LEU A 159 20.78 -19.72 13.08
N LEU A 160 21.15 -18.47 13.38
CA LEU A 160 21.46 -18.02 14.73
C LEU A 160 20.21 -18.03 15.62
N GLU A 161 19.07 -17.57 15.13
CA GLU A 161 17.81 -17.60 15.88
C GLU A 161 17.34 -19.03 16.15
N ILE A 162 17.51 -19.93 15.18
CA ILE A 162 17.22 -21.37 15.36
C ILE A 162 18.10 -21.96 16.47
N GLN A 163 19.40 -21.64 16.48
CA GLN A 163 20.32 -22.09 17.52
C GLN A 163 19.92 -21.56 18.90
N ASN A 164 19.62 -20.26 19.00
CA ASN A 164 19.18 -19.61 20.25
C ASN A 164 17.88 -20.22 20.77
N LEU A 165 16.90 -20.47 19.90
CA LEU A 165 15.62 -21.08 20.26
C LEU A 165 15.84 -22.52 20.78
N ARG A 166 16.66 -23.31 20.08
CA ARG A 166 17.00 -24.68 20.51
C ARG A 166 17.72 -24.69 21.85
N GLN A 167 18.63 -23.75 22.07
CA GLN A 167 19.33 -23.61 23.34
C GLN A 167 18.36 -23.26 24.46
N LEU A 168 17.46 -22.28 24.25
CA LEU A 168 16.44 -21.89 25.22
C LEU A 168 15.58 -23.09 25.65
N ILE A 169 15.13 -23.90 24.68
CA ILE A 169 14.29 -25.09 24.90
C ILE A 169 15.04 -26.17 25.70
N LYS A 170 16.32 -26.40 25.38
CA LYS A 170 17.15 -27.45 26.00
C LYS A 170 17.65 -27.07 27.39
N SER A 171 18.07 -25.83 27.60
CA SER A 171 18.73 -25.40 28.85
C SER A 171 17.77 -25.29 30.04
N ASN A 172 16.45 -25.34 29.81
CA ASN A 172 15.47 -25.07 30.86
C ASN A 172 14.33 -26.09 30.89
N PRO A 173 14.58 -27.41 31.07
CA PRO A 173 13.56 -28.45 30.94
C PRO A 173 12.41 -28.33 31.97
N ASN A 174 12.69 -27.76 33.14
CA ASN A 174 11.75 -27.71 34.27
C ASN A 174 10.90 -26.42 34.32
N LYS A 175 11.13 -25.48 33.39
CA LYS A 175 10.33 -24.25 33.29
C LYS A 175 9.31 -24.36 32.18
N ASP A 176 8.19 -23.65 32.37
CA ASP A 176 7.23 -23.44 31.31
C ASP A 176 7.86 -22.52 30.26
N LEU A 177 7.58 -22.75 28.97
CA LEU A 177 8.12 -21.94 27.87
C LEU A 177 6.99 -21.38 27.03
N PHE A 178 7.02 -20.08 26.80
CA PHE A 178 6.18 -19.36 25.86
C PHE A 178 6.99 -18.95 24.63
N LEU A 179 6.59 -19.47 23.47
CA LEU A 179 7.22 -19.20 22.18
C LEU A 179 6.21 -18.48 21.27
N PRO A 180 6.30 -17.14 21.15
CA PRO A 180 5.46 -16.36 20.25
C PRO A 180 5.94 -16.51 18.81
N VAL A 181 5.03 -16.89 17.91
CA VAL A 181 5.32 -17.15 16.50
C VAL A 181 4.44 -16.26 15.63
N HIS A 182 5.03 -15.67 14.60
CA HIS A 182 4.26 -15.06 13.52
C HIS A 182 4.50 -15.76 12.19
N HIS A 183 3.48 -15.75 11.35
CA HIS A 183 3.56 -16.22 9.98
C HIS A 183 2.56 -15.42 9.14
N ASP A 184 3.05 -14.68 8.13
CA ASP A 184 2.21 -13.90 7.20
C ASP A 184 1.15 -12.99 7.85
N GLY A 185 1.55 -12.30 8.92
CA GLY A 185 0.68 -11.37 9.66
C GLY A 185 -0.27 -12.05 10.66
N HIS A 186 -0.26 -13.39 10.72
CA HIS A 186 -0.93 -14.18 11.74
C HIS A 186 -0.03 -14.41 12.94
N TRP A 187 -0.61 -14.41 14.14
CA TRP A 187 0.07 -14.62 15.41
C TRP A 187 -0.52 -15.82 16.15
N PHE A 188 0.36 -16.73 16.55
CA PHE A 188 0.04 -17.85 17.43
C PHE A 188 1.20 -18.08 18.40
N TYR A 189 1.01 -18.98 19.37
CA TYR A 189 2.11 -19.32 20.27
C TYR A 189 2.17 -20.81 20.59
N LEU A 190 3.39 -21.27 20.85
CA LEU A 190 3.62 -22.57 21.46
C LEU A 190 3.87 -22.38 22.95
N LEU A 191 3.10 -23.10 23.77
CA LEU A 191 3.27 -23.13 25.21
C LEU A 191 3.68 -24.53 25.64
N ARG A 192 4.86 -24.64 26.26
CA ARG A 192 5.24 -25.82 27.03
C ARG A 192 4.85 -25.59 28.48
N SER A 193 3.91 -26.38 29.01
CA SER A 193 3.57 -26.37 30.43
C SER A 193 3.62 -27.77 31.00
N LYS A 194 4.30 -27.95 32.15
CA LYS A 194 4.50 -29.26 32.80
C LYS A 194 5.05 -30.34 31.85
N GLY A 195 5.94 -29.94 30.95
CA GLY A 195 6.57 -30.83 29.95
C GLY A 195 5.73 -31.13 28.71
N ALA A 196 4.46 -30.74 28.66
CA ALA A 196 3.59 -30.93 27.49
C ALA A 196 3.57 -29.66 26.62
N TRP A 197 3.63 -29.84 25.29
CA TRP A 197 3.48 -28.75 24.32
C TRP A 197 2.02 -28.57 23.92
N SER A 198 1.61 -27.32 23.80
CA SER A 198 0.32 -26.92 23.25
C SER A 198 0.52 -25.79 22.24
N LEU A 199 -0.27 -25.82 21.16
CA LEU A 199 -0.40 -24.74 20.20
C LEU A 199 -1.65 -23.95 20.58
N GLN A 200 -1.51 -22.63 20.66
CA GLN A 200 -2.61 -21.73 20.92
C GLN A 200 -2.69 -20.73 19.79
N ASP A 201 -3.83 -20.78 19.12
CA ASP A 201 -4.14 -19.97 17.96
C ASP A 201 -5.49 -19.31 18.20
N SER A 202 -5.49 -18.00 18.43
CA SER A 202 -6.70 -17.22 18.71
C SER A 202 -7.58 -17.00 17.47
N GLN A 203 -7.16 -17.46 16.29
CA GLN A 203 -8.03 -17.61 15.13
C GLN A 203 -8.09 -19.09 14.73
N PRO A 204 -9.03 -19.89 15.27
CA PRO A 204 -9.35 -21.14 14.59
C PRO A 204 -9.88 -20.72 13.23
N PHE A 205 -9.18 -21.07 12.15
CA PHE A 205 -9.59 -20.86 10.76
C PHE A 205 -11.10 -20.77 10.67
N SER A 206 -11.65 -19.55 10.63
CA SER A 206 -13.09 -19.44 10.57
C SER A 206 -13.45 -20.09 9.26
N THR A 207 -14.21 -21.18 9.34
CA THR A 207 -14.76 -21.94 8.21
C THR A 207 -15.53 -21.06 7.21
N ASN A 208 -15.68 -19.77 7.49
CA ASN A 208 -16.15 -18.72 6.61
C ASN A 208 -15.01 -17.97 5.90
N LYS A 209 -14.56 -18.55 4.78
CA LYS A 209 -14.40 -17.97 3.43
C LYS A 209 -13.79 -16.58 3.16
N ASN A 210 -13.35 -15.78 4.13
CA ASN A 210 -12.69 -14.51 3.82
C ASN A 210 -11.26 -14.54 4.36
N LEU A 211 -10.39 -15.19 3.59
CA LEU A 211 -8.95 -15.05 3.73
C LEU A 211 -8.60 -13.58 3.43
N THR A 212 -7.57 -13.04 4.09
CA THR A 212 -7.05 -11.73 3.69
C THR A 212 -6.48 -11.83 2.27
N PRO A 213 -6.43 -10.75 1.47
CA PRO A 213 -5.92 -10.80 0.09
C PRO A 213 -4.51 -11.40 -0.06
N ARG A 214 -3.69 -11.37 1.00
CA ARG A 214 -2.35 -11.98 1.04
C ARG A 214 -2.38 -13.49 1.36
N GLN A 215 -3.42 -13.95 2.05
CA GLN A 215 -3.69 -15.36 2.30
C GLN A 215 -4.39 -16.04 1.11
N GLU A 216 -5.09 -15.27 0.26
CA GLU A 216 -5.70 -15.76 -0.99
C GLU A 216 -4.66 -16.02 -2.10
N SER A 217 -3.47 -15.43 -2.01
CA SER A 217 -2.40 -15.57 -3.03
C SER A 217 -1.51 -16.81 -2.86
N MET A 218 -1.89 -17.77 -2.00
CA MET A 218 -1.23 -19.08 -1.82
C MET A 218 -2.03 -20.21 -2.43
#